data_AF-A0A2H6ERV4-F1
#
_entry.id   AF-A0A2H6ERV4-F1
#
_cell.length_a   1.000
_cell.length_b   1.000
_cell.length_c   1.000
_cell.angle_alpha   90.00
_cell.angle_beta   90.00
_cell.angle_gamma   90.00
#
_symmetry.space_group_name_H-M   'P 1'
#
loop_
_entity.id
_entity.type
_entity.pdbx_description
1 polymer ?
#
loop_
_entity_poly.entity_id
_entity_poly.type
_entity_poly.pdbx_seq_one_letter_code
_entity_poly.pdbx_strand_id
1 'polypeptide(L)'
;MKKILLILFAVFTLQLFAQNKLRVMTYNILNYKANGTVTSTKNQNLKKIITAVDPDILVVQEIDGSTYVNKFYTDVLDTTYKKATFINGPDTDNAMYYRDSSITFLSNVRILTDLRDISKFTVVYRTTNDTLIIYSVHLKASQGSDNEQKRANEVTDLRNSTDQLHPGANFIVVGDYNTYRSAEPAFQELIDKSKPGYFLDPVNSIGDWHNNPNYRVIHSQSTRSGQLSDGGSSGGLDDRFDMILISQAVKDSGGIRYVPGSYKVFGNDGNHFNKSINELPNNAVSDELANALYYASDHLPVYADFRMDPVVSVQEENNAIPKSIVLFQNYPNPFNPTTTIKYSISTPKNLPFTKGGNTGGVVTLKVYDILGREVATLVNKKQKPGIYSVSFNAEGLASGIYFYLLKTQNGILAKKMQLLK
;
A
#
# COMPACT_ATOMS: atom_id res chain seq x y z
N MET A 1 -20.87 -45.08 50.01
CA MET A 1 -20.51 -44.46 48.72
C MET A 1 -20.59 -42.94 48.86
N LYS A 2 -19.46 -42.23 48.89
CA LYS A 2 -19.42 -40.77 48.75
C LYS A 2 -18.48 -40.49 47.57
N LYS A 3 -19.03 -40.06 46.44
CA LYS A 3 -18.26 -39.67 45.25
C LYS A 3 -17.87 -38.19 45.40
N ILE A 4 -16.57 -37.93 45.43
CA ILE A 4 -15.98 -36.59 45.33
C ILE A 4 -15.87 -36.25 43.84
N LEU A 5 -16.55 -35.19 43.42
CA LEU A 5 -16.50 -34.65 42.06
C LEU A 5 -15.41 -33.57 42.03
N LEU A 6 -14.29 -33.84 41.36
CA LEU A 6 -13.30 -32.82 41.03
C LEU A 6 -13.79 -32.02 39.81
N ILE A 7 -13.95 -30.71 39.97
CA ILE A 7 -14.22 -29.78 38.86
C ILE A 7 -12.88 -29.11 38.52
N LEU A 8 -12.35 -29.40 37.32
CA LEU A 8 -11.18 -28.72 36.76
C LEU A 8 -11.63 -27.35 36.23
N PHE A 9 -11.12 -26.27 36.82
CA PHE A 9 -11.27 -24.93 36.27
C PHE A 9 -10.20 -24.70 35.20
N ALA A 10 -10.61 -24.68 33.93
CA ALA A 10 -9.74 -24.23 32.84
C ALA A 10 -9.74 -22.70 32.82
N VAL A 11 -8.65 -22.10 33.29
CA VAL A 11 -8.40 -20.65 33.16
C VAL A 11 -8.00 -20.37 31.72
N PHE A 12 -8.92 -19.85 30.92
CA PHE A 12 -8.59 -19.25 29.63
C PHE A 12 -7.94 -17.89 29.88
N THR A 13 -6.62 -17.82 29.75
CA THR A 13 -5.90 -16.55 29.63
C THR A 13 -6.21 -15.95 28.26
N LEU A 14 -7.09 -14.96 28.24
CA LEU A 14 -7.24 -14.05 27.10
C LEU A 14 -5.93 -13.25 26.96
N GLN A 15 -5.01 -13.74 26.13
CA GLN A 15 -3.94 -12.89 25.62
C GLN A 15 -4.57 -11.89 24.65
N LEU A 16 -4.68 -10.63 25.10
CA LEU A 16 -4.96 -9.49 24.24
C LEU A 16 -3.78 -9.35 23.26
N PHE A 17 -3.94 -9.88 22.04
CA PHE A 17 -3.02 -9.55 20.97
C PHE A 17 -3.24 -8.07 20.61
N ALA A 18 -2.20 -7.26 20.77
CA ALA A 18 -2.18 -5.90 20.25
C ALA A 18 -2.55 -5.93 18.76
N GLN A 19 -3.45 -5.05 18.36
CA GLN A 19 -3.99 -5.03 17.01
C GLN A 19 -2.86 -4.58 16.05
N ASN A 20 -2.27 -5.51 15.29
CA ASN A 20 -1.28 -5.23 14.23
C ASN A 20 -1.96 -4.55 13.03
N LYS A 21 -2.49 -3.35 13.25
CA LYS A 21 -3.25 -2.59 12.26
C LYS A 21 -2.47 -1.31 11.97
N LEU A 22 -2.36 -1.00 10.68
CA LEU A 22 -1.71 0.19 10.14
C LEU A 22 -2.75 0.96 9.33
N ARG A 23 -3.08 2.17 9.75
CA ARG A 23 -3.96 3.07 8.99
C ARG A 23 -3.14 4.01 8.11
N VAL A 24 -3.38 3.95 6.80
CA VAL A 24 -2.80 4.91 5.84
C VAL A 24 -3.90 5.86 5.40
N MET A 25 -3.66 7.16 5.55
CA MET A 25 -4.54 8.25 5.11
C MET A 25 -3.82 9.08 4.05
N THR A 26 -4.55 9.44 3.00
CA THR A 26 -4.14 10.45 2.03
C THR A 26 -5.08 11.64 2.07
N TYR A 27 -4.53 12.84 1.88
CA TYR A 27 -5.33 14.06 1.95
C TYR A 27 -4.73 15.19 1.11
N ASN A 28 -5.44 15.62 0.05
CA ASN A 28 -5.18 16.92 -0.55
C ASN A 28 -5.61 18.02 0.43
N ILE A 29 -4.64 18.77 0.95
CA ILE A 29 -4.87 19.80 1.98
C ILE A 29 -5.05 21.21 1.41
N LEU A 30 -5.21 21.34 0.10
CA LEU A 30 -5.51 22.55 -0.66
C LEU A 30 -4.52 23.71 -0.41
N ASN A 31 -3.60 23.94 -1.34
CA ASN A 31 -2.69 25.09 -1.37
C ASN A 31 -2.02 25.40 -0.01
N TYR A 32 -1.45 24.41 0.68
CA TYR A 32 -0.74 24.64 1.95
C TYR A 32 0.65 25.24 1.71
N LYS A 33 0.68 26.55 1.44
CA LYS A 33 1.85 27.30 0.96
C LYS A 33 1.90 28.74 1.47
N ALA A 34 2.87 29.51 0.99
CA ALA A 34 3.00 30.92 1.30
C ALA A 34 1.80 31.76 0.81
N ASN A 35 1.70 32.99 1.33
CA ASN A 35 0.70 33.99 0.95
C ASN A 35 -0.74 33.74 1.46
N GLY A 36 -0.87 33.23 2.68
CA GLY A 36 -2.10 33.40 3.47
C GLY A 36 -3.12 32.25 3.45
N THR A 37 -2.83 31.14 2.78
CA THR A 37 -3.67 29.93 2.84
C THR A 37 -3.46 29.13 4.12
N VAL A 38 -2.27 29.20 4.72
CA VAL A 38 -1.98 28.57 6.02
C VAL A 38 -2.39 29.50 7.17
N THR A 39 -3.63 29.35 7.63
CA THR A 39 -4.20 30.11 8.75
C THR A 39 -4.32 29.25 10.01
N SER A 40 -4.39 29.89 11.19
CA SER A 40 -4.64 29.18 12.46
C SER A 40 -5.94 28.37 12.40
N THR A 41 -6.99 28.91 11.76
CA THR A 41 -8.28 28.23 11.59
C THR A 41 -8.14 26.98 10.71
N LYS A 42 -7.45 27.08 9.57
CA LYS A 42 -7.20 25.92 8.71
C LYS A 42 -6.43 24.83 9.46
N ASN A 43 -5.38 25.20 10.20
CA ASN A 43 -4.60 24.26 10.99
C ASN A 43 -5.43 23.58 12.09
N GLN A 44 -6.32 24.31 12.76
CA GLN A 44 -7.25 23.75 13.74
C GLN A 44 -8.23 22.75 13.10
N ASN A 45 -8.77 23.06 11.92
CA ASN A 45 -9.68 22.15 11.21
C ASN A 45 -8.96 20.87 10.77
N LEU A 46 -7.78 21.00 10.15
CA LEU A 46 -6.93 19.87 9.78
C LEU A 46 -6.60 19.00 11.01
N LYS A 47 -6.27 19.64 12.14
CA LYS A 47 -5.97 18.95 13.40
C LYS A 47 -7.17 18.12 13.89
N LYS A 48 -8.38 18.69 13.89
CA LYS A 48 -9.61 17.96 14.28
C LYS A 48 -9.83 16.73 13.40
N ILE A 49 -9.69 16.90 12.08
CA ILE A 49 -9.87 15.82 11.10
C ILE A 49 -8.85 14.71 11.31
N ILE A 50 -7.56 15.05 11.37
CA ILE A 50 -6.47 14.07 11.51
C ILE A 50 -6.54 13.37 12.87
N THR A 51 -6.89 14.09 13.94
CA THR A 51 -7.11 13.49 15.26
C THR A 51 -8.29 12.52 15.24
N ALA A 52 -9.36 12.82 14.51
CA ALA A 52 -10.53 11.94 14.42
C ALA A 52 -10.27 10.69 13.56
N VAL A 53 -9.46 10.80 12.50
CA VAL A 53 -9.08 9.65 11.65
C VAL A 53 -8.00 8.80 12.32
N ASP A 54 -7.09 9.42 13.07
CA ASP A 54 -5.96 8.80 13.77
C ASP A 54 -5.09 7.89 12.87
N PRO A 55 -4.45 8.42 11.80
CA PRO A 55 -3.67 7.61 10.87
C PRO A 55 -2.27 7.26 11.40
N ASP A 56 -1.78 6.06 11.13
CA ASP A 56 -0.37 5.71 11.36
C ASP A 56 0.56 6.34 10.33
N ILE A 57 0.11 6.45 9.08
CA ILE A 57 0.80 7.13 7.99
C ILE A 57 -0.16 8.13 7.37
N LEU A 58 0.26 9.38 7.30
CA LEU A 58 -0.45 10.47 6.65
C LEU A 58 0.39 10.96 5.46
N VAL A 59 -0.19 10.89 4.27
CA VAL A 59 0.40 11.44 3.04
C VAL A 59 -0.46 12.62 2.60
N VAL A 60 0.15 13.80 2.45
CA VAL A 60 -0.57 15.01 2.03
C VAL A 60 -0.10 15.48 0.67
N GLN A 61 -1.02 16.01 -0.12
CA GLN A 61 -0.78 16.69 -1.39
C GLN A 61 -0.97 18.20 -1.23
N GLU A 62 -0.50 18.99 -2.20
CA GLU A 62 -0.59 20.45 -2.21
C GLU A 62 0.13 21.17 -1.06
N ILE A 63 1.29 20.66 -0.64
CA ILE A 63 2.16 21.34 0.33
C ILE A 63 3.42 21.85 -0.35
N ASP A 64 3.78 23.11 -0.14
CA ASP A 64 4.88 23.76 -0.87
C ASP A 64 6.02 24.11 0.09
N GLY A 65 7.22 23.58 -0.14
CA GLY A 65 8.41 23.99 0.60
C GLY A 65 8.55 23.43 2.02
N SER A 66 9.81 23.20 2.41
CA SER A 66 10.20 22.67 3.73
C SER A 66 9.64 23.51 4.89
N THR A 67 9.48 24.82 4.71
CA THR A 67 8.90 25.72 5.71
C THR A 67 7.48 25.32 6.08
N TYR A 68 6.65 25.00 5.08
CA TYR A 68 5.25 24.68 5.31
C TYR A 68 5.06 23.22 5.72
N VAL A 69 5.91 22.30 5.27
CA VAL A 69 6.03 20.95 5.84
C VAL A 69 6.34 21.01 7.34
N ASN A 70 7.28 21.87 7.74
CA ASN A 70 7.60 22.07 9.15
C ASN A 70 6.44 22.69 9.92
N LYS A 71 5.76 23.67 9.35
CA LYS A 71 4.61 24.33 9.97
C LYS A 71 3.42 23.39 10.15
N PHE A 72 3.12 22.56 9.15
CA PHE A 72 2.09 21.51 9.26
C PHE A 72 2.45 20.54 10.38
N TYR A 73 3.70 20.07 10.40
CA TYR A 73 4.19 19.18 11.45
C TYR A 73 4.04 19.76 12.87
N THR A 74 4.37 21.04 13.07
CA THR A 74 4.30 21.66 14.41
C THR A 74 2.90 22.08 14.83
N ASP A 75 2.08 22.56 13.89
CA ASP A 75 0.84 23.24 14.22
C ASP A 75 -0.39 22.31 14.13
N VAL A 76 -0.28 21.23 13.36
CA VAL A 76 -1.40 20.31 13.07
C VAL A 76 -1.23 18.97 13.78
N LEU A 77 -0.02 18.40 13.77
CA LEU A 77 0.23 17.04 14.28
C LEU A 77 0.60 17.02 15.77
N ASP A 78 0.32 15.91 16.43
CA ASP A 78 0.79 15.67 17.80
C ASP A 78 2.26 15.17 17.84
N THR A 79 2.83 15.10 19.04
CA THR A 79 4.26 14.81 19.27
C THR A 79 4.67 13.37 18.97
N THR A 80 3.74 12.47 18.67
CA THR A 80 4.06 11.07 18.35
C THR A 80 4.35 10.86 16.86
N TYR A 81 4.04 11.84 16.02
CA TYR A 81 4.40 11.81 14.61
C TYR A 81 5.87 12.17 14.42
N LYS A 82 6.44 11.63 13.35
CA LYS A 82 7.64 12.12 12.67
C LYS A 82 7.30 12.48 11.24
N LYS A 83 8.20 13.21 10.59
CA LYS A 83 8.11 13.57 9.17
C LYS A 83 9.17 12.82 8.37
N ALA A 84 8.83 12.41 7.16
CA ALA A 84 9.80 11.96 6.17
C ALA A 84 10.68 13.13 5.72
N THR A 85 11.83 12.82 5.11
CA THR A 85 12.60 13.84 4.41
C THR A 85 11.74 14.45 3.31
N PHE A 86 11.70 15.78 3.22
CA PHE A 86 10.97 16.48 2.16
C PHE A 86 11.89 16.75 0.97
N ILE A 87 11.40 16.54 -0.25
CA ILE A 87 12.11 16.87 -1.48
C ILE A 87 11.21 17.79 -2.30
N ASN A 88 11.61 19.04 -2.45
CA ASN A 88 10.84 20.04 -3.18
C ASN A 88 10.83 19.75 -4.68
N GLY A 89 9.70 19.94 -5.33
CA GLY A 89 9.43 19.77 -6.76
C GLY A 89 9.21 21.08 -7.50
N PRO A 90 8.73 20.99 -8.76
CA PRO A 90 8.48 22.14 -9.62
C PRO A 90 7.12 22.83 -9.35
N ASP A 91 6.21 22.18 -8.64
CA ASP A 91 4.87 22.67 -8.25
C ASP A 91 4.71 22.42 -6.74
N THR A 92 3.49 22.50 -6.22
CA THR A 92 3.13 21.99 -4.90
C THR A 92 3.41 20.49 -4.81
N ASP A 93 3.96 20.09 -3.67
CA ASP A 93 4.56 18.79 -3.47
C ASP A 93 3.72 17.89 -2.57
N ASN A 94 4.27 16.70 -2.34
CA ASN A 94 3.76 15.71 -1.43
C ASN A 94 4.63 15.65 -0.17
N ALA A 95 4.03 15.46 1.00
CA ALA A 95 4.76 15.18 2.23
C ALA A 95 4.17 13.95 2.95
N MET A 96 5.02 13.23 3.68
CA MET A 96 4.60 12.10 4.50
C MET A 96 4.97 12.30 5.96
N TYR A 97 4.02 12.01 6.83
CA TYR A 97 4.16 11.95 8.28
C TYR A 97 3.76 10.55 8.77
N TYR A 98 4.38 10.09 9.85
CA TYR A 98 4.15 8.73 10.35
C TYR A 98 4.29 8.64 11.87
N ARG A 99 3.56 7.73 12.52
CA ARG A 99 3.69 7.43 13.95
C ARG A 99 5.03 6.73 14.20
N ASP A 100 5.87 7.32 15.07
CA ASP A 100 7.22 6.80 15.32
C ASP A 100 7.20 5.42 15.99
N SER A 101 6.15 5.12 16.76
CA SER A 101 5.96 3.81 17.40
C SER A 101 5.76 2.66 16.41
N SER A 102 5.16 2.95 15.25
CA SER A 102 4.75 1.94 14.27
C SER A 102 5.73 1.83 13.10
N ILE A 103 6.34 2.95 12.69
CA ILE A 103 7.01 3.08 11.40
C ILE A 103 8.47 3.53 11.53
N THR A 104 9.33 2.88 10.76
CA THR A 104 10.67 3.37 10.42
C THR A 104 10.66 3.91 8.99
N PHE A 105 10.98 5.18 8.82
CA PHE A 105 11.24 5.75 7.49
C PHE A 105 12.62 5.34 6.99
N LEU A 106 12.72 4.85 5.74
CA LEU A 106 13.99 4.47 5.13
C LEU A 106 14.49 5.51 4.13
N SER A 107 13.65 5.89 3.18
CA SER A 107 14.05 6.80 2.09
C SER A 107 12.85 7.37 1.36
N ASN A 108 13.09 8.45 0.63
CA ASN A 108 12.20 8.91 -0.41
C ASN A 108 12.97 9.39 -1.64
N VAL A 109 12.34 9.27 -2.80
CA VAL A 109 12.84 9.77 -4.09
C VAL A 109 11.68 10.40 -4.87
N ARG A 110 12.02 11.31 -5.79
CA ARG A 110 11.08 11.84 -6.76
C ARG A 110 11.11 11.01 -8.04
N ILE A 111 9.92 10.74 -8.58
CA ILE A 111 9.74 10.33 -9.96
C ILE A 111 9.39 11.61 -10.71
N LEU A 112 10.32 12.03 -11.56
CA LEU A 112 10.17 13.22 -12.38
C LEU A 112 9.05 13.00 -13.39
N THR A 113 8.18 13.99 -13.53
CA THR A 113 7.14 14.02 -14.56
C THR A 113 7.16 15.38 -15.26
N ASP A 114 6.36 15.55 -16.30
CA ASP A 114 6.28 16.83 -17.03
C ASP A 114 5.71 17.99 -16.19
N LEU A 115 4.86 17.71 -15.19
CA LEU A 115 4.13 18.75 -14.45
C LEU A 115 4.24 18.57 -12.94
N ARG A 116 3.79 17.44 -12.40
CA ARG A 116 3.68 17.22 -10.95
C ARG A 116 4.34 15.91 -10.55
N ASP A 117 5.52 16.07 -9.95
CA ASP A 117 6.33 14.95 -9.53
C ASP A 117 5.65 14.03 -8.53
N ILE A 118 5.89 12.73 -8.72
CA ILE A 118 5.35 11.69 -7.87
C ILE A 118 6.38 11.36 -6.80
N SER A 119 5.97 11.40 -5.54
CA SER A 119 6.84 11.04 -4.42
C SER A 119 6.77 9.54 -4.16
N LYS A 120 7.92 8.88 -4.08
CA LYS A 120 8.05 7.47 -3.65
C LYS A 120 8.69 7.42 -2.27
N PHE A 121 7.93 7.01 -1.27
CA PHE A 121 8.41 6.78 0.09
C PHE A 121 8.63 5.28 0.32
N THR A 122 9.69 4.92 1.04
CA THR A 122 9.93 3.54 1.50
C THR A 122 9.97 3.54 3.03
N VAL A 123 9.12 2.71 3.63
CA VAL A 123 9.01 2.55 5.08
C VAL A 123 9.06 1.10 5.49
N VAL A 124 9.39 0.86 6.76
CA VAL A 124 9.34 -0.46 7.39
C VAL A 124 8.39 -0.39 8.58
N TYR A 125 7.49 -1.37 8.66
CA TYR A 125 6.68 -1.57 9.86
C TYR A 125 7.53 -2.22 10.95
N ARG A 126 7.68 -1.56 12.09
CA ARG A 126 8.67 -1.94 13.12
C ARG A 126 8.44 -3.34 13.69
N THR A 127 7.18 -3.73 13.88
CA THR A 127 6.85 -5.00 14.55
C THR A 127 7.16 -6.23 13.70
N THR A 128 6.92 -6.17 12.39
CA THR A 128 7.14 -7.32 11.49
C THR A 128 8.37 -7.19 10.59
N ASN A 129 8.97 -6.00 10.55
CA ASN A 129 10.05 -5.64 9.65
C ASN A 129 9.66 -5.74 8.16
N ASP A 130 8.35 -5.68 7.86
CA ASP A 130 7.86 -5.66 6.48
C ASP A 130 8.05 -4.27 5.86
N THR A 131 8.53 -4.25 4.62
CA THR A 131 8.69 -3.02 3.84
C THR A 131 7.41 -2.69 3.10
N LEU A 132 6.99 -1.42 3.15
CA LEU A 132 5.93 -0.84 2.33
C LEU A 132 6.50 0.31 1.48
N ILE A 133 6.18 0.30 0.19
CA ILE A 133 6.47 1.41 -0.73
C ILE A 133 5.17 2.19 -0.96
N ILE A 134 5.23 3.50 -0.77
CA ILE A 134 4.07 4.39 -0.89
C ILE A 134 4.37 5.41 -1.97
N TYR A 135 3.59 5.40 -3.04
CA TYR A 135 3.61 6.42 -4.08
C TYR A 135 2.54 7.47 -3.78
N SER A 136 2.87 8.75 -3.88
CA SER A 136 1.92 9.87 -3.73
C SER A 136 1.78 10.62 -5.05
N VAL A 137 0.56 10.68 -5.57
CA VAL A 137 0.21 11.39 -6.80
C VAL A 137 -0.61 12.64 -6.50
N HIS A 138 -0.39 13.67 -7.30
CA HIS A 138 -1.29 14.80 -7.48
C HIS A 138 -1.33 15.07 -8.98
N LEU A 139 -2.10 14.27 -9.72
CA LEU A 139 -2.03 14.26 -11.20
C LEU A 139 -2.63 15.54 -11.79
N LYS A 140 -2.38 15.79 -13.08
CA LYS A 140 -2.91 16.97 -13.79
C LYS A 140 -4.44 17.12 -13.63
N ALA A 141 -4.85 18.24 -13.06
CA ALA A 141 -6.26 18.64 -12.91
C ALA A 141 -6.96 19.01 -14.24
N SER A 142 -8.26 19.28 -14.16
CA SER A 142 -9.17 19.70 -15.26
C SER A 142 -9.57 18.60 -16.24
N GLN A 143 -10.75 18.77 -16.84
CA GLN A 143 -11.32 17.89 -17.88
C GLN A 143 -10.68 18.12 -19.26
N GLY A 144 -11.00 17.24 -20.22
CA GLY A 144 -10.61 17.34 -21.63
C GLY A 144 -9.45 16.42 -22.00
N SER A 145 -9.42 15.99 -23.26
CA SER A 145 -8.49 14.98 -23.79
C SER A 145 -7.02 15.30 -23.54
N ASP A 146 -6.63 16.57 -23.65
CA ASP A 146 -5.26 17.00 -23.43
C ASP A 146 -4.82 16.83 -21.97
N ASN A 147 -5.73 17.07 -21.03
CA ASN A 147 -5.46 16.88 -19.60
C ASN A 147 -5.48 15.39 -19.24
N GLU A 148 -6.39 14.60 -19.85
CA GLU A 148 -6.41 13.14 -19.72
C GLU A 148 -5.08 12.51 -20.19
N GLN A 149 -4.53 13.00 -21.31
CA GLN A 149 -3.25 12.52 -21.83
C GLN A 149 -2.07 12.93 -20.94
N LYS A 150 -2.09 14.13 -20.36
CA LYS A 150 -1.05 14.56 -19.39
C LYS A 150 -1.05 13.68 -18.15
N ARG A 151 -2.22 13.38 -17.58
CA ARG A 151 -2.34 12.39 -16.48
C ARG A 151 -1.79 11.03 -16.89
N ALA A 152 -2.05 10.59 -18.12
CA ALA A 152 -1.58 9.31 -18.62
C ALA A 152 -0.05 9.25 -18.75
N ASN A 153 0.58 10.34 -19.17
CA ASN A 153 2.04 10.45 -19.21
C ASN A 153 2.63 10.38 -17.80
N GLU A 154 2.09 11.13 -16.83
CA GLU A 154 2.51 11.08 -15.41
C GLU A 154 2.37 9.66 -14.82
N VAL A 155 1.27 8.97 -15.13
CA VAL A 155 1.07 7.57 -14.72
C VAL A 155 2.05 6.61 -15.42
N THR A 156 2.42 6.89 -16.66
CA THR A 156 3.42 6.08 -17.38
C THR A 156 4.77 6.14 -16.65
N ASP A 157 5.17 7.30 -16.15
CA ASP A 157 6.40 7.45 -15.34
C ASP A 157 6.29 6.72 -14.00
N LEU A 158 5.12 6.74 -13.36
CA LEU A 158 4.85 5.90 -12.19
C LEU A 158 4.99 4.41 -12.52
N ARG A 159 4.35 3.94 -13.61
CA ARG A 159 4.40 2.54 -14.02
C ARG A 159 5.80 2.08 -14.38
N ASN A 160 6.60 2.94 -15.03
CA ASN A 160 8.02 2.69 -15.26
C ASN A 160 8.79 2.42 -13.96
N SER A 161 8.38 3.00 -12.83
CA SER A 161 8.95 2.71 -11.52
C SER A 161 8.41 1.41 -10.89
N THR A 162 7.09 1.21 -10.92
CA THR A 162 6.44 0.05 -10.26
C THR A 162 6.71 -1.25 -10.98
N ASP A 163 6.87 -1.21 -12.30
CA ASP A 163 7.08 -2.40 -13.13
C ASP A 163 8.48 -3.01 -12.92
N GLN A 164 9.41 -2.24 -12.34
CA GLN A 164 10.74 -2.70 -11.93
C GLN A 164 10.75 -3.34 -10.54
N LEU A 165 9.64 -3.28 -9.80
CA LEU A 165 9.54 -3.89 -8.49
C LEU A 165 9.43 -5.42 -8.61
N HIS A 166 9.98 -6.12 -7.61
CA HIS A 166 9.80 -7.56 -7.51
C HIS A 166 8.30 -7.90 -7.37
N PRO A 167 7.78 -8.99 -7.98
CA PRO A 167 6.33 -9.31 -7.96
C PRO A 167 5.67 -9.45 -6.59
N GLY A 168 6.46 -9.70 -5.54
CA GLY A 168 6.00 -9.77 -4.15
C GLY A 168 6.27 -8.49 -3.33
N ALA A 169 6.59 -7.37 -3.97
CA ALA A 169 6.79 -6.11 -3.27
C ALA A 169 5.44 -5.56 -2.78
N ASN A 170 5.37 -5.13 -1.52
CA ASN A 170 4.21 -4.44 -0.99
C ASN A 170 4.31 -2.96 -1.38
N PHE A 171 3.42 -2.53 -2.27
CA PHE A 171 3.32 -1.13 -2.64
C PHE A 171 1.87 -0.68 -2.77
N ILE A 172 1.65 0.62 -2.53
CA ILE A 172 0.38 1.32 -2.69
C ILE A 172 0.64 2.64 -3.42
N VAL A 173 -0.38 3.15 -4.11
CA VAL A 173 -0.40 4.52 -4.61
C VAL A 173 -1.59 5.24 -4.01
N VAL A 174 -1.33 6.44 -3.50
CA VAL A 174 -2.29 7.28 -2.80
C VAL A 174 -2.26 8.69 -3.37
N GLY A 175 -3.32 9.46 -3.15
CA GLY A 175 -3.35 10.89 -3.48
C GLY A 175 -4.51 11.28 -4.36
N ASP A 176 -4.35 12.41 -5.03
CA ASP A 176 -5.34 13.02 -5.90
C ASP A 176 -5.02 12.68 -7.36
N TYR A 177 -5.92 11.92 -7.99
CA TYR A 177 -5.75 11.41 -9.34
C TYR A 177 -6.35 12.34 -10.39
N ASN A 178 -7.24 13.26 -10.00
CA ASN A 178 -7.94 14.14 -10.94
C ASN A 178 -8.60 13.41 -12.15
N THR A 179 -8.94 12.12 -11.98
CA THR A 179 -9.61 11.30 -13.01
C THR A 179 -11.11 11.25 -12.73
N TYR A 180 -11.91 11.54 -13.75
CA TYR A 180 -13.37 11.61 -13.69
C TYR A 180 -14.03 10.24 -13.87
N ARG A 181 -13.35 9.34 -14.58
CA ARG A 181 -13.84 7.99 -14.89
C ARG A 181 -12.71 6.99 -14.99
N SER A 182 -13.00 5.74 -14.68
CA SER A 182 -12.04 4.64 -14.80
C SER A 182 -11.61 4.40 -16.24
N ALA A 183 -12.38 4.84 -17.24
CA ALA A 183 -12.04 4.69 -18.66
C ALA A 183 -10.94 5.65 -19.13
N GLU A 184 -10.52 6.63 -18.32
CA GLU A 184 -9.41 7.50 -18.69
C GLU A 184 -8.10 6.72 -18.88
N PRO A 185 -7.24 7.11 -19.84
CA PRO A 185 -6.01 6.37 -20.14
C PRO A 185 -5.09 6.21 -18.91
N ALA A 186 -5.00 7.25 -18.07
CA ALA A 186 -4.25 7.20 -16.82
C ALA A 186 -4.74 6.08 -15.89
N PHE A 187 -6.04 5.95 -15.68
CA PHE A 187 -6.57 4.90 -14.80
C PHE A 187 -6.44 3.51 -15.43
N GLN A 188 -6.60 3.39 -16.75
CA GLN A 188 -6.39 2.13 -17.46
C GLN A 188 -4.93 1.65 -17.35
N GLU A 189 -3.95 2.53 -17.47
CA GLU A 189 -2.52 2.19 -17.31
C GLU A 189 -2.21 1.77 -15.85
N LEU A 190 -2.86 2.35 -14.84
CA LEU A 190 -2.71 1.92 -13.44
C LEU A 190 -3.18 0.48 -13.21
N ILE A 191 -4.26 0.05 -13.86
CA ILE A 191 -4.88 -1.27 -13.65
C ILE A 191 -4.47 -2.31 -14.70
N ASP A 192 -3.64 -1.95 -15.68
CA ASP A 192 -3.19 -2.87 -16.73
C ASP A 192 -2.32 -3.98 -16.13
N LYS A 193 -2.88 -5.19 -16.13
CA LYS A 193 -2.27 -6.42 -15.60
C LYS A 193 -1.30 -7.09 -16.58
N SER A 194 -1.13 -6.55 -17.78
CA SER A 194 -0.19 -7.08 -18.78
C SER A 194 1.27 -6.94 -18.33
N LYS A 195 1.56 -5.96 -17.48
CA LYS A 195 2.87 -5.71 -16.88
C LYS A 195 2.87 -5.99 -15.37
N PRO A 196 3.97 -6.50 -14.78
CA PRO A 196 4.14 -6.50 -13.33
C PRO A 196 4.10 -5.05 -12.83
N GLY A 197 3.65 -4.77 -11.60
CA GLY A 197 3.59 -3.38 -11.09
C GLY A 197 2.21 -2.71 -11.10
N TYR A 198 1.17 -3.41 -11.56
CA TYR A 198 -0.19 -2.88 -11.59
C TYR A 198 -0.82 -2.72 -10.22
N PHE A 199 -1.85 -1.89 -10.19
CA PHE A 199 -2.65 -1.60 -9.02
C PHE A 199 -4.05 -2.20 -9.10
N LEU A 200 -4.63 -2.40 -7.93
CA LEU A 200 -5.97 -2.88 -7.72
C LEU A 200 -6.74 -1.81 -6.94
N ASP A 201 -7.97 -1.55 -7.39
CA ASP A 201 -8.92 -0.74 -6.63
C ASP A 201 -9.55 -1.60 -5.52
N PRO A 202 -9.26 -1.34 -4.23
CA PRO A 202 -9.78 -2.14 -3.13
C PRO A 202 -11.31 -2.04 -2.96
N VAL A 203 -11.96 -0.99 -3.49
CA VAL A 203 -13.42 -0.88 -3.49
C VAL A 203 -14.07 -1.39 -4.78
N ASN A 204 -13.25 -1.77 -5.77
CA ASN A 204 -13.69 -2.33 -7.06
C ASN A 204 -14.80 -1.49 -7.73
N SER A 205 -14.60 -0.18 -7.80
CA SER A 205 -15.61 0.76 -8.28
C SER A 205 -15.25 1.32 -9.65
N ILE A 206 -15.26 0.47 -10.67
CA ILE A 206 -15.05 0.86 -12.07
C ILE A 206 -16.28 1.59 -12.61
N GLY A 207 -16.07 2.70 -13.33
CA GLY A 207 -17.09 3.40 -14.10
C GLY A 207 -16.87 4.91 -14.18
N ASP A 208 -17.95 5.66 -14.40
CA ASP A 208 -17.94 7.11 -14.56
C ASP A 208 -18.36 7.80 -13.26
N TRP A 209 -17.40 8.33 -12.52
CA TRP A 209 -17.60 8.85 -11.18
C TRP A 209 -18.16 10.27 -11.17
N HIS A 210 -17.88 11.03 -12.22
CA HIS A 210 -18.22 12.44 -12.28
C HIS A 210 -19.73 12.68 -12.32
N ASN A 211 -20.20 13.51 -11.37
CA ASN A 211 -21.59 13.92 -11.24
C ASN A 211 -22.56 12.74 -11.34
N ASN A 212 -22.19 11.60 -10.75
CA ASN A 212 -22.95 10.37 -10.85
C ASN A 212 -23.40 9.87 -9.46
N PRO A 213 -24.71 9.92 -9.16
CA PRO A 213 -25.21 9.57 -7.83
C PRO A 213 -25.03 8.09 -7.47
N ASN A 214 -24.70 7.21 -8.42
CA ASN A 214 -24.37 5.82 -8.13
C ASN A 214 -23.03 5.66 -7.39
N TYR A 215 -22.13 6.65 -7.53
CA TYR A 215 -20.80 6.65 -6.91
C TYR A 215 -20.70 7.61 -5.71
N ARG A 216 -21.82 8.22 -5.30
CA ARG A 216 -21.87 9.24 -4.24
C ARG A 216 -21.22 8.83 -2.92
N VAL A 217 -21.18 7.53 -2.59
CA VAL A 217 -20.56 6.99 -1.37
C VAL A 217 -19.03 6.97 -1.39
N ILE A 218 -18.42 7.22 -2.55
CA ILE A 218 -16.96 7.28 -2.72
C ILE A 218 -16.48 8.61 -3.32
N HIS A 219 -17.37 9.58 -3.55
CA HIS A 219 -16.94 10.93 -3.93
C HIS A 219 -16.10 11.55 -2.83
N SER A 220 -15.06 12.28 -3.22
CA SER A 220 -14.11 12.95 -2.35
C SER A 220 -13.97 14.44 -2.64
N GLN A 221 -14.49 14.96 -3.75
CA GLN A 221 -14.48 16.38 -4.08
C GLN A 221 -15.82 16.77 -4.75
N SER A 222 -16.35 17.99 -4.59
CA SER A 222 -15.91 19.06 -3.68
C SER A 222 -16.68 19.04 -2.36
N THR A 223 -16.01 19.31 -1.24
CA THR A 223 -16.66 19.46 0.07
C THR A 223 -17.58 20.69 0.15
N ARG A 224 -17.59 21.55 -0.89
CA ARG A 224 -18.20 22.87 -0.88
C ARG A 224 -19.11 23.06 -2.10
N SER A 225 -20.36 23.47 -1.88
CA SER A 225 -21.23 23.94 -2.97
C SER A 225 -20.94 25.38 -3.39
N GLY A 226 -20.38 26.20 -2.49
CA GLY A 226 -20.01 27.59 -2.74
C GLY A 226 -18.50 27.84 -2.66
N GLN A 227 -18.03 28.83 -3.41
CA GLN A 227 -16.62 29.21 -3.43
C GLN A 227 -16.21 29.93 -2.13
N LEU A 228 -15.05 29.55 -1.58
CA LEU A 228 -14.41 30.26 -0.48
C LEU A 228 -13.24 31.11 -0.98
N SER A 229 -12.78 32.05 -0.15
CA SER A 229 -11.69 32.97 -0.50
C SER A 229 -10.30 32.32 -0.50
N ASP A 230 -10.18 31.08 -0.01
CA ASP A 230 -8.93 30.30 0.02
C ASP A 230 -8.68 29.52 -1.29
N GLY A 231 -9.55 29.66 -2.28
CA GLY A 231 -9.50 28.93 -3.54
C GLY A 231 -10.25 27.60 -3.47
N GLY A 232 -9.72 26.59 -4.16
CA GLY A 232 -10.34 25.27 -4.29
C GLY A 232 -11.53 25.25 -5.24
N SER A 233 -12.01 24.04 -5.54
CA SER A 233 -13.20 23.81 -6.36
C SER A 233 -14.46 23.94 -5.51
N SER A 234 -15.55 24.35 -6.15
CA SER A 234 -16.91 24.32 -5.59
C SER A 234 -17.85 23.60 -6.57
N GLY A 235 -19.05 23.25 -6.10
CA GLY A 235 -20.04 22.47 -6.88
C GLY A 235 -20.71 21.37 -6.05
N GLY A 236 -20.13 21.02 -4.90
CA GLY A 236 -20.58 19.94 -4.03
C GLY A 236 -19.93 18.60 -4.37
N LEU A 237 -20.27 17.57 -3.59
CA LEU A 237 -19.51 16.30 -3.59
C LEU A 237 -19.92 15.38 -4.77
N ASP A 238 -19.16 15.39 -5.85
CA ASP A 238 -19.60 14.80 -7.13
C ASP A 238 -18.50 14.07 -7.93
N ASP A 239 -17.26 14.03 -7.42
CA ASP A 239 -16.11 13.40 -8.06
C ASP A 239 -15.32 12.48 -7.11
N ARG A 240 -14.71 11.41 -7.65
CA ARG A 240 -13.84 10.47 -6.93
C ARG A 240 -12.37 10.68 -7.30
N PHE A 241 -11.77 11.74 -6.78
CA PHE A 241 -10.38 12.08 -7.12
C PHE A 241 -9.35 11.48 -6.17
N ASP A 242 -9.71 11.31 -4.89
CA ASP A 242 -8.79 10.82 -3.88
C ASP A 242 -8.93 9.30 -3.74
N MET A 243 -7.84 8.58 -3.94
CA MET A 243 -7.85 7.11 -3.92
C MET A 243 -6.63 6.51 -3.23
N ILE A 244 -6.80 5.28 -2.76
CA ILE A 244 -5.74 4.38 -2.32
C ILE A 244 -5.87 3.12 -3.17
N LEU A 245 -4.91 2.89 -4.07
CA LEU A 245 -4.82 1.65 -4.85
C LEU A 245 -3.69 0.78 -4.34
N ILE A 246 -3.86 -0.53 -4.40
CA ILE A 246 -2.96 -1.51 -3.77
C ILE A 246 -2.32 -2.43 -4.79
N SER A 247 -1.09 -2.84 -4.54
CA SER A 247 -0.44 -3.92 -5.30
C SER A 247 -1.12 -5.27 -5.09
N GLN A 248 -0.89 -6.20 -6.01
CA GLN A 248 -1.33 -7.59 -5.86
C GLN A 248 -0.77 -8.25 -4.58
N ALA A 249 0.48 -7.95 -4.21
CA ALA A 249 1.09 -8.47 -2.98
C ALA A 249 0.32 -8.05 -1.71
N VAL A 250 -0.14 -6.80 -1.65
CA VAL A 250 -0.95 -6.28 -0.53
C VAL A 250 -2.36 -6.89 -0.49
N LYS A 251 -2.87 -7.39 -1.62
CA LYS A 251 -4.13 -8.15 -1.66
C LYS A 251 -3.94 -9.60 -1.22
N ASP A 252 -2.79 -10.20 -1.54
CA ASP A 252 -2.48 -11.58 -1.23
C ASP A 252 -2.14 -11.80 0.26
N SER A 253 -2.11 -13.07 0.68
CA SER A 253 -1.77 -13.44 2.05
C SER A 253 -0.25 -13.49 2.26
N GLY A 254 0.25 -12.77 3.27
CA GLY A 254 1.63 -12.82 3.76
C GLY A 254 2.33 -11.46 3.78
N GLY A 255 2.71 -10.99 4.97
CA GLY A 255 3.30 -9.65 5.17
C GLY A 255 2.22 -8.60 5.45
N ILE A 256 2.17 -7.55 4.61
CA ILE A 256 1.22 -6.43 4.73
C ILE A 256 -0.02 -6.72 3.89
N ARG A 257 -1.19 -6.71 4.52
CA ARG A 257 -2.46 -7.07 3.88
C ARG A 257 -3.50 -5.98 4.03
N TYR A 258 -4.18 -5.60 2.95
CA TYR A 258 -5.34 -4.71 3.03
C TYR A 258 -6.46 -5.33 3.88
N VAL A 259 -7.08 -4.53 4.75
CA VAL A 259 -8.27 -4.91 5.52
C VAL A 259 -9.52 -4.72 4.67
N PRO A 260 -10.23 -5.80 4.28
CA PRO A 260 -11.46 -5.66 3.52
C PRO A 260 -12.49 -4.77 4.23
N GLY A 261 -13.11 -3.85 3.49
CA GLY A 261 -14.12 -2.92 4.00
C GLY A 261 -13.59 -1.73 4.82
N SER A 262 -12.26 -1.59 4.96
CA SER A 262 -11.66 -0.48 5.71
C SER A 262 -11.46 0.80 4.91
N TYR A 263 -11.53 0.74 3.58
CA TYR A 263 -11.47 1.94 2.74
C TYR A 263 -12.64 2.87 3.09
N LYS A 264 -12.32 4.12 3.40
CA LYS A 264 -13.30 5.15 3.75
C LYS A 264 -12.90 6.50 3.16
N VAL A 265 -13.88 7.18 2.58
CA VAL A 265 -13.82 8.63 2.34
C VAL A 265 -14.42 9.29 3.58
N PHE A 266 -13.58 9.87 4.42
CA PHE A 266 -13.98 10.29 5.76
C PHE A 266 -14.93 11.50 5.69
N GLY A 267 -16.07 11.40 6.38
CA GLY A 267 -17.13 12.40 6.36
C GLY A 267 -18.17 12.25 5.24
N ASN A 268 -17.90 11.42 4.22
CA ASN A 268 -18.89 11.13 3.19
C ASN A 268 -19.90 10.08 3.68
N ASP A 269 -21.16 10.48 3.78
CA ASP A 269 -22.29 9.62 4.15
C ASP A 269 -23.16 9.19 2.96
N GLY A 270 -22.80 9.63 1.75
CA GLY A 270 -23.54 9.40 0.52
C GLY A 270 -24.80 10.26 0.36
N ASN A 271 -25.08 11.22 1.24
CA ASN A 271 -26.25 12.11 1.15
C ASN A 271 -25.89 13.53 0.66
N HIS A 272 -24.61 13.83 0.52
CA HIS A 272 -24.08 15.14 0.14
C HIS A 272 -23.70 15.26 -1.35
N PHE A 273 -24.29 14.41 -2.20
CA PHE A 273 -24.11 14.52 -3.65
C PHE A 273 -24.55 15.90 -4.14
N ASN A 274 -23.66 16.64 -4.81
CA ASN A 274 -23.84 18.04 -5.24
C ASN A 274 -24.20 19.02 -4.10
N LYS A 275 -23.79 18.71 -2.86
CA LYS A 275 -24.00 19.55 -1.68
C LYS A 275 -22.70 19.79 -0.93
N SER A 276 -22.70 20.81 -0.06
CA SER A 276 -21.60 21.02 0.90
C SER A 276 -21.61 19.92 1.96
N ILE A 277 -20.45 19.44 2.36
CA ILE A 277 -20.32 18.34 3.33
C ILE A 277 -20.89 18.65 4.73
N ASN A 278 -21.03 19.95 5.05
CA ASN A 278 -21.56 20.46 6.31
C ASN A 278 -23.04 20.85 6.26
N GLU A 279 -23.76 20.54 5.16
CA GLU A 279 -25.23 20.60 5.18
C GLU A 279 -25.75 19.58 6.19
N LEU A 280 -26.70 19.95 7.05
CA LEU A 280 -27.17 19.07 8.11
C LEU A 280 -28.38 18.24 7.64
N PRO A 281 -28.47 16.96 8.06
CA PRO A 281 -27.50 16.23 8.89
C PRO A 281 -26.38 15.59 8.05
N ASN A 282 -25.16 15.57 8.60
CA ASN A 282 -24.12 14.64 8.15
C ASN A 282 -24.17 13.37 9.01
N ASN A 283 -24.43 12.21 8.40
CA ASN A 283 -24.59 10.95 9.13
C ASN A 283 -23.27 10.20 9.37
N ALA A 284 -22.17 10.66 8.77
CA ALA A 284 -20.85 10.03 8.93
C ALA A 284 -20.02 10.68 10.05
N VAL A 285 -20.20 11.97 10.31
CA VAL A 285 -19.43 12.72 11.31
C VAL A 285 -20.31 13.77 12.01
N SER A 286 -19.89 14.22 13.20
CA SER A 286 -20.54 15.33 13.92
C SER A 286 -20.51 16.65 13.12
N ASP A 287 -21.44 17.56 13.39
CA ASP A 287 -21.51 18.91 12.81
C ASP A 287 -20.17 19.69 12.90
N GLU A 288 -19.43 19.54 14.01
CA GLU A 288 -18.11 20.17 14.17
C GLU A 288 -17.09 19.63 13.15
N LEU A 289 -17.04 18.32 12.96
CA LEU A 289 -16.15 17.66 12.00
C LEU A 289 -16.59 17.92 10.55
N ALA A 290 -17.90 17.96 10.28
CA ALA A 290 -18.40 18.32 8.96
C ALA A 290 -17.98 19.76 8.58
N ASN A 291 -18.07 20.70 9.53
CA ASN A 291 -17.54 22.06 9.34
C ASN A 291 -16.02 22.08 9.18
N ALA A 292 -15.29 21.29 9.96
CA ALA A 292 -13.85 21.19 9.80
C ALA A 292 -13.47 20.71 8.39
N LEU A 293 -14.16 19.68 7.87
CA LEU A 293 -13.96 19.17 6.51
C LEU A 293 -14.25 20.25 5.45
N TYR A 294 -15.36 20.98 5.59
CA TYR A 294 -15.72 22.09 4.69
C TYR A 294 -14.65 23.18 4.62
N TYR A 295 -14.13 23.61 5.77
CA TYR A 295 -13.18 24.74 5.86
C TYR A 295 -11.70 24.34 5.75
N ALA A 296 -11.35 23.05 5.82
CA ALA A 296 -9.95 22.62 5.71
C ALA A 296 -9.47 22.51 4.26
N SER A 297 -10.28 21.87 3.40
CA SER A 297 -9.96 21.57 2.01
C SER A 297 -11.25 21.40 1.22
N ASP A 298 -11.20 21.60 -0.09
CA ASP A 298 -12.25 21.19 -1.02
C ASP A 298 -12.26 19.67 -1.26
N HIS A 299 -11.28 18.93 -0.75
CA HIS A 299 -11.25 17.46 -0.76
C HIS A 299 -11.60 16.85 0.60
N LEU A 300 -12.07 15.60 0.57
CA LEU A 300 -12.20 14.72 1.73
C LEU A 300 -10.98 13.81 1.85
N PRO A 301 -10.51 13.53 3.07
CA PRO A 301 -9.45 12.57 3.26
C PRO A 301 -9.94 11.15 3.02
N VAL A 302 -9.07 10.33 2.46
CA VAL A 302 -9.31 8.91 2.21
C VAL A 302 -8.34 8.09 3.03
N TYR A 303 -8.83 7.07 3.73
CA TYR A 303 -7.98 6.14 4.45
C TYR A 303 -8.36 4.69 4.21
N ALA A 304 -7.38 3.81 4.42
CA ALA A 304 -7.55 2.37 4.42
C ALA A 304 -6.69 1.77 5.54
N ASP A 305 -7.16 0.64 6.07
CA ASP A 305 -6.44 -0.10 7.09
C ASP A 305 -5.71 -1.29 6.47
N PHE A 306 -4.54 -1.60 7.00
CA PHE A 306 -3.70 -2.72 6.62
C PHE A 306 -3.38 -3.53 7.87
N ARG A 307 -3.27 -4.85 7.74
CA ARG A 307 -2.84 -5.74 8.82
C ARG A 307 -1.51 -6.34 8.48
N MET A 308 -0.74 -6.58 9.51
CA MET A 308 0.52 -7.28 9.38
C MET A 308 0.25 -8.65 9.97
N ASP A 309 0.00 -9.59 9.08
CA ASP A 309 -0.16 -10.97 9.47
C ASP A 309 1.25 -11.46 9.82
N PRO A 310 1.57 -11.78 11.09
CA PRO A 310 2.80 -12.52 11.35
C PRO A 310 2.74 -13.73 10.43
N VAL A 311 3.84 -14.02 9.72
CA VAL A 311 3.93 -15.24 8.92
C VAL A 311 3.99 -16.40 9.89
N VAL A 312 2.86 -16.75 10.49
CA VAL A 312 2.68 -18.01 11.17
C VAL A 312 2.60 -19.01 10.03
N SER A 313 3.65 -19.82 9.89
CA SER A 313 3.59 -21.00 9.05
C SER A 313 2.59 -21.97 9.68
N VAL A 314 1.30 -21.75 9.46
CA VAL A 314 0.34 -22.83 9.59
C VAL A 314 0.63 -23.72 8.37
N GLN A 315 1.09 -24.95 8.64
CA GLN A 315 1.03 -26.02 7.67
C GLN A 315 -0.46 -26.28 7.36
N GLU A 316 -1.08 -25.45 6.55
CA GLU A 316 -2.27 -25.88 5.84
C GLU A 316 -1.78 -26.68 4.64
N GLU A 317 -1.95 -28.01 4.72
CA GLU A 317 -1.98 -28.89 3.57
C GLU A 317 -3.18 -28.55 2.68
N ASN A 318 -3.16 -27.37 2.07
CA ASN A 318 -4.05 -27.09 0.95
C ASN A 318 -3.46 -27.81 -0.27
N ASN A 319 -4.07 -28.95 -0.60
CA ASN A 319 -3.83 -29.78 -1.79
C ASN A 319 -4.08 -29.06 -3.14
N ALA A 320 -4.04 -27.74 -3.19
CA ALA A 320 -4.12 -26.98 -4.42
C ALA A 320 -2.78 -27.10 -5.17
N ILE A 321 -2.81 -27.77 -6.31
CA ILE A 321 -1.66 -27.90 -7.21
C ILE A 321 -1.26 -26.50 -7.71
N PRO A 322 -0.02 -26.02 -7.44
CA PRO A 322 0.42 -24.71 -7.92
C PRO A 322 0.35 -24.60 -9.45
N LYS A 323 -0.23 -23.50 -9.95
CA LYS A 323 -0.37 -23.27 -11.40
C LYS A 323 0.94 -22.83 -12.08
N SER A 324 1.94 -22.38 -11.32
CA SER A 324 3.25 -21.94 -11.81
C SER A 324 4.38 -22.30 -10.84
N ILE A 325 5.61 -22.38 -11.38
CA ILE A 325 6.83 -22.42 -10.57
C ILE A 325 7.05 -21.04 -9.94
N VAL A 326 7.26 -21.01 -8.62
CA VAL A 326 7.56 -19.78 -7.88
C VAL A 326 8.74 -20.07 -6.95
N LEU A 327 9.71 -19.16 -6.90
CA LEU A 327 10.77 -19.15 -5.92
C LEU A 327 10.57 -17.93 -5.04
N PHE A 328 10.26 -18.13 -3.76
CA PHE A 328 9.99 -17.04 -2.82
C PHE A 328 11.29 -16.45 -2.29
N GLN A 329 11.23 -15.22 -1.80
CA GLN A 329 12.34 -14.63 -1.08
C GLN A 329 12.63 -15.45 0.18
N ASN A 330 13.91 -15.73 0.45
CA ASN A 330 14.33 -16.39 1.68
C ASN A 330 13.97 -15.48 2.88
N TYR A 331 13.56 -16.08 3.99
CA TYR A 331 13.25 -15.35 5.22
C TYR A 331 13.88 -16.04 6.44
N PRO A 332 14.58 -15.29 7.30
CA PRO A 332 14.91 -13.86 7.18
C PRO A 332 15.83 -13.55 5.98
N ASN A 333 15.87 -12.28 5.54
CA ASN A 333 16.85 -11.73 4.59
C ASN A 333 17.01 -10.21 4.80
N PRO A 334 18.17 -9.69 5.27
CA PRO A 334 19.37 -10.44 5.57
C PRO A 334 19.19 -11.48 6.68
N PHE A 335 20.02 -12.52 6.69
CA PHE A 335 19.92 -13.63 7.64
C PHE A 335 21.23 -13.87 8.39
N ASN A 336 21.15 -14.48 9.58
CA ASN A 336 22.30 -14.88 10.39
C ASN A 336 21.96 -16.06 11.32
N PRO A 337 22.66 -17.22 11.24
CA PRO A 337 23.23 -17.79 10.03
C PRO A 337 22.18 -18.55 9.21
N THR A 338 20.93 -18.64 9.69
CA THR A 338 19.89 -19.49 9.11
C THR A 338 18.78 -18.70 8.42
N THR A 339 18.32 -19.21 7.28
CA THR A 339 17.14 -18.69 6.55
C THR A 339 16.29 -19.84 6.03
N THR A 340 15.03 -19.58 5.68
CA THR A 340 14.14 -20.54 5.04
C THR A 340 13.86 -20.11 3.61
N ILE A 341 14.03 -21.02 2.66
CA ILE A 341 13.73 -20.82 1.23
C ILE A 341 12.48 -21.61 0.89
N LYS A 342 11.41 -20.90 0.50
CA LYS A 342 10.14 -21.48 0.05
C LYS A 342 10.07 -21.49 -1.48
N TYR A 343 9.47 -22.51 -2.06
CA TYR A 343 9.24 -22.60 -3.51
C TYR A 343 7.99 -23.45 -3.84
N SER A 344 7.39 -23.21 -5.00
CA SER A 344 6.32 -24.02 -5.56
C SER A 344 6.76 -24.71 -6.85
N ILE A 345 6.30 -25.94 -7.02
CA ILE A 345 6.48 -26.74 -8.24
C ILE A 345 5.09 -26.90 -8.87
N SER A 346 4.97 -26.55 -10.16
CA SER A 346 3.76 -26.78 -10.94
C SER A 346 3.84 -28.05 -11.78
N THR A 347 2.72 -28.47 -12.37
CA THR A 347 2.70 -29.55 -13.36
C THR A 347 3.54 -29.20 -14.60
N PRO A 348 4.18 -30.17 -15.26
CA PRO A 348 4.94 -29.94 -16.49
C PRO A 348 4.06 -29.37 -17.62
N LYS A 349 4.53 -28.33 -18.33
CA LYS A 349 3.79 -27.69 -19.44
C LYS A 349 3.50 -28.62 -20.64
N ASN A 350 4.22 -29.73 -20.78
CA ASN A 350 4.20 -30.61 -21.95
C ASN A 350 3.58 -32.00 -21.71
N LEU A 351 2.86 -32.20 -20.61
CA LEU A 351 2.09 -33.42 -20.41
C LEU A 351 0.64 -33.15 -20.82
N PRO A 352 0.03 -33.97 -21.71
CA PRO A 352 -1.40 -33.84 -21.97
C PRO A 352 -2.15 -33.91 -20.65
N PHE A 353 -3.24 -33.14 -20.55
CA PHE A 353 -4.16 -33.14 -19.42
C PHE A 353 -4.82 -34.52 -19.25
N THR A 354 -4.06 -35.53 -18.83
CA THR A 354 -4.60 -36.79 -18.35
C THR A 354 -5.13 -36.54 -16.95
N LYS A 355 -6.44 -36.66 -16.78
CA LYS A 355 -7.12 -36.87 -15.50
C LYS A 355 -6.28 -37.84 -14.65
N GLY A 356 -5.56 -37.32 -13.66
CA GLY A 356 -4.73 -38.11 -12.74
C GLY A 356 -3.20 -37.90 -12.77
N GLY A 357 -2.67 -36.95 -13.55
CA GLY A 357 -1.22 -36.75 -13.73
C GLY A 357 -0.43 -36.22 -12.52
N ASN A 358 -0.10 -37.12 -11.58
CA ASN A 358 0.71 -36.89 -10.37
C ASN A 358 2.22 -37.15 -10.60
N THR A 359 2.74 -36.81 -11.79
CA THR A 359 4.13 -37.13 -12.18
C THR A 359 5.08 -36.05 -11.72
N GLY A 360 5.87 -36.33 -10.68
CA GLY A 360 6.91 -35.43 -10.18
C GLY A 360 8.12 -35.30 -11.12
N GLY A 361 8.85 -34.20 -11.00
CA GLY A 361 10.06 -33.90 -11.77
C GLY A 361 11.30 -33.78 -10.88
N VAL A 362 12.49 -33.88 -11.47
CA VAL A 362 13.74 -33.59 -10.74
C VAL A 362 13.81 -32.09 -10.45
N VAL A 363 14.02 -31.75 -9.19
CA VAL A 363 14.16 -30.37 -8.71
C VAL A 363 15.51 -30.22 -8.02
N THR A 364 16.22 -29.16 -8.40
CA THR A 364 17.47 -28.78 -7.77
C THR A 364 17.39 -27.37 -7.22
N LEU A 365 17.72 -27.18 -5.95
CA LEU A 365 17.88 -25.88 -5.32
C LEU A 365 19.31 -25.77 -4.78
N LYS A 366 20.08 -24.84 -5.33
CA LYS A 366 21.51 -24.68 -5.05
C LYS A 366 21.81 -23.24 -4.67
N VAL A 367 22.84 -23.03 -3.85
CA VAL A 367 23.33 -21.73 -3.40
C VAL A 367 24.70 -21.48 -4.02
N TYR A 368 24.91 -20.26 -4.49
CA TYR A 368 26.12 -19.78 -5.13
C TYR A 368 26.62 -18.49 -4.46
N ASP A 369 27.93 -18.29 -4.44
CA ASP A 369 28.52 -17.01 -4.06
C ASP A 369 28.53 -16.00 -5.24
N ILE A 370 29.05 -14.80 -5.00
CA ILE A 370 29.12 -13.73 -6.02
C ILE A 370 30.02 -14.07 -7.23
N LEU A 371 30.92 -15.04 -7.09
CA LEU A 371 31.78 -15.53 -8.17
C LEU A 371 31.13 -16.68 -8.94
N GLY A 372 29.90 -17.06 -8.59
CA GLY A 372 29.18 -18.18 -9.21
C GLY A 372 29.65 -19.55 -8.74
N ARG A 373 30.45 -19.64 -7.66
CA ARG A 373 30.85 -20.93 -7.09
C ARG A 373 29.70 -21.50 -6.27
N GLU A 374 29.38 -22.76 -6.49
CA GLU A 374 28.38 -23.47 -5.69
C GLU A 374 28.90 -23.67 -4.26
N VAL A 375 28.17 -23.15 -3.28
CA VAL A 375 28.52 -23.25 -1.85
C VAL A 375 27.60 -24.21 -1.09
N ALA A 376 26.41 -24.53 -1.62
CA ALA A 376 25.54 -25.55 -1.05
C ALA A 376 24.56 -26.11 -2.10
N THR A 377 24.23 -27.40 -1.98
CA THR A 377 23.04 -28.00 -2.61
C THR A 377 22.01 -28.28 -1.52
N LEU A 378 20.85 -27.62 -1.57
CA LEU A 378 19.78 -27.75 -0.58
C LEU A 378 18.75 -28.79 -0.98
N VAL A 379 18.52 -28.94 -2.29
CA VAL A 379 17.58 -29.91 -2.85
C VAL A 379 18.18 -30.48 -4.12
N ASN A 380 18.13 -31.80 -4.29
CA ASN A 380 18.43 -32.49 -5.54
C ASN A 380 17.68 -33.83 -5.57
N LYS A 381 16.37 -33.79 -5.80
CA LYS A 381 15.52 -34.99 -5.77
C LYS A 381 14.27 -34.84 -6.65
N LYS A 382 13.59 -35.95 -6.91
CA LYS A 382 12.26 -35.92 -7.54
C LYS A 382 11.22 -35.38 -6.55
N GLN A 383 10.44 -34.38 -6.97
CA GLN A 383 9.34 -33.81 -6.18
C GLN A 383 8.08 -33.72 -7.04
N LYS A 384 6.93 -34.01 -6.42
CA LYS A 384 5.61 -33.81 -7.05
C LYS A 384 5.26 -32.32 -7.10
N PRO A 385 4.33 -31.88 -7.96
CA PRO A 385 3.76 -30.54 -7.87
C PRO A 385 3.27 -30.26 -6.45
N GLY A 386 3.58 -29.07 -5.93
CA GLY A 386 3.33 -28.73 -4.52
C GLY A 386 4.18 -27.57 -4.03
N ILE A 387 3.96 -27.18 -2.79
CA ILE A 387 4.71 -26.11 -2.10
C ILE A 387 5.69 -26.76 -1.12
N TYR A 388 6.92 -26.28 -1.13
CA TYR A 388 8.01 -26.82 -0.31
C TYR A 388 8.79 -25.69 0.36
N SER A 389 9.40 -26.02 1.49
CA SER A 389 10.32 -25.15 2.21
C SER A 389 11.58 -25.92 2.58
N VAL A 390 12.73 -25.27 2.52
CA VAL A 390 14.01 -25.83 2.98
C VAL A 390 14.74 -24.80 3.84
N SER A 391 15.29 -25.23 4.96
CA SER A 391 16.16 -24.39 5.78
C SER A 391 17.57 -24.40 5.21
N PHE A 392 18.21 -23.24 5.17
CA PHE A 392 19.61 -23.06 4.82
C PHE A 392 20.36 -22.48 6.01
N ASN A 393 21.31 -23.23 6.56
CA ASN A 393 22.27 -22.74 7.54
C ASN A 393 23.58 -22.39 6.80
N ALA A 394 23.97 -21.12 6.84
CA ALA A 394 25.19 -20.60 6.23
C ALA A 394 26.37 -20.47 7.22
N GLU A 395 26.32 -21.20 8.33
CA GLU A 395 27.44 -21.32 9.25
C GLU A 395 28.71 -21.76 8.50
N GLY A 396 29.80 -21.01 8.68
CA GLY A 396 31.05 -21.21 7.92
C GLY A 396 31.19 -20.38 6.64
N LEU A 397 30.12 -19.76 6.13
CA LEU A 397 30.19 -18.84 4.98
C LEU A 397 30.53 -17.41 5.44
N ALA A 398 31.12 -16.59 4.55
CA ALA A 398 31.46 -15.19 4.84
C ALA A 398 30.23 -14.27 4.67
N SER A 399 30.10 -13.20 5.45
CA SER A 399 29.07 -12.17 5.23
C SER A 399 29.16 -11.64 3.81
N GLY A 400 28.01 -11.44 3.16
CA GLY A 400 27.99 -11.02 1.77
C GLY A 400 26.74 -11.42 1.02
N ILE A 401 26.81 -11.25 -0.31
CA ILE A 401 25.72 -11.55 -1.22
C ILE A 401 25.87 -12.99 -1.73
N TYR A 402 24.77 -13.73 -1.69
CA TYR A 402 24.64 -15.06 -2.25
C TYR A 402 23.43 -15.12 -3.18
N PHE A 403 23.43 -16.09 -4.08
CA PHE A 403 22.32 -16.37 -4.98
C PHE A 403 21.85 -17.79 -4.76
N TYR A 404 20.54 -18.02 -4.79
CA TYR A 404 19.99 -19.37 -4.81
C TYR A 404 19.16 -19.59 -6.07
N LEU A 405 19.37 -20.75 -6.68
CA LEU A 405 18.85 -21.13 -7.98
C LEU A 405 17.97 -22.37 -7.85
N LEU A 406 16.69 -22.21 -8.19
CA LEU A 406 15.75 -23.30 -8.32
C LEU A 406 15.65 -23.70 -9.79
N LYS A 407 16.02 -24.94 -10.11
CA LYS A 407 15.86 -25.54 -11.43
C LYS A 407 14.86 -26.68 -11.35
N THR A 408 13.90 -26.65 -12.27
CA THR A 408 12.88 -27.69 -12.47
C THR A 408 12.77 -27.98 -13.97
N GLN A 409 11.92 -28.95 -14.34
CA GLN A 409 11.57 -29.18 -15.75
C GLN A 409 10.83 -28.00 -16.41
N ASN A 410 10.20 -27.13 -15.62
CA ASN A 410 9.42 -25.98 -16.11
C ASN A 410 10.24 -24.68 -16.24
N GLY A 411 11.50 -24.68 -15.80
CA GLY A 411 12.36 -23.50 -15.88
C GLY A 411 13.34 -23.38 -14.73
N ILE A 412 14.09 -22.26 -14.76
CA ILE A 412 15.09 -21.89 -13.78
C ILE A 412 14.70 -20.53 -13.19
N LEU A 413 14.66 -20.43 -11.86
CA LEU A 413 14.46 -19.18 -11.13
C LEU A 413 15.65 -18.92 -10.22
N ALA A 414 16.04 -17.66 -10.07
CA ALA A 414 17.13 -17.26 -9.20
C ALA A 414 16.72 -16.10 -8.31
N LYS A 415 17.23 -16.04 -7.08
CA LYS A 415 17.05 -14.92 -6.16
C LYS A 415 18.33 -14.63 -5.38
N LYS A 416 18.46 -13.38 -4.95
CA LYS A 416 19.56 -12.87 -4.13
C LYS A 416 19.23 -12.99 -2.64
N MET A 417 20.19 -13.34 -1.80
CA MET A 417 20.12 -13.25 -0.34
C MET A 417 21.38 -12.61 0.23
N GLN A 418 21.28 -12.05 1.43
CA GLN A 418 22.37 -11.37 2.13
C GLN A 418 22.61 -12.03 3.47
N LEU A 419 23.80 -12.58 3.66
CA LEU A 419 24.26 -13.10 4.94
C LEU A 419 24.93 -11.96 5.72
N LEU A 420 24.48 -11.73 6.95
CA LEU A 420 25.15 -10.85 7.91
C LEU A 420 25.68 -11.72 9.05
N LYS A 421 26.87 -11.40 9.54
CA LYS A 421 27.41 -11.99 10.77
C LYS A 421 27.39 -10.97 11.88
#